data_AF-A0A182K5Y7-F1
#
_entry.id   AF-A0A182K5Y7-F1
#
_cell.length_a   1.000
_cell.length_b   1.000
_cell.length_c   1.000
_cell.angle_alpha   90.00
_cell.angle_beta   90.00
_cell.angle_gamma   90.00
#
_symmetry.space_group_name_H-M   'P 1'
#
loop_
_entity.id
_entity.type
_entity.pdbx_description
1 polymer ?
#
loop_
_entity_poly.entity_id
_entity_poly.type
_entity_poly.pdbx_seq_one_letter_code
_entity_poly.pdbx_strand_id
1 'polypeptide(L)'
;MFQSDSVFEALCLAQTNDSDKARHMVEANQALQTCVNLHHDPQNFTNALDALNAENRRAFINYNCDQFEEIKKCYHPFTRQLEVCFTERDVSMIKTLIMLEEEFAYICERDGANIIAVHQSNYSYCAGNLKDLLQNCSSPGWDELRNKSVETMTQRDCSVFHRLAYCFQNKITNCGAPLFAELFSIRYQAIVKQTSCNTKVLWTEK
;
A
#
# COMPACT_ATOMS: atom_id res chain seq x y z
N MET A 1 -5.79 2.88 7.49
CA MET A 1 -6.43 4.19 7.65
C MET A 1 -6.13 4.98 6.40
N PHE A 2 -7.09 5.05 5.48
CA PHE A 2 -6.97 5.90 4.28
C PHE A 2 -6.89 7.37 4.72
N GLN A 3 -6.22 8.21 3.92
CA GLN A 3 -6.00 9.63 4.21
C GLN A 3 -7.28 10.32 4.69
N SER A 4 -7.17 11.22 5.66
CA SER A 4 -8.35 11.91 6.21
C SER A 4 -9.06 12.65 5.08
N ASP A 5 -10.39 12.52 5.00
CA ASP A 5 -11.24 13.17 3.98
C ASP A 5 -10.87 14.64 3.72
N SER A 6 -10.44 15.34 4.77
CA SER A 6 -9.94 16.72 4.73
C SER A 6 -8.76 16.96 3.78
N VAL A 7 -7.88 15.97 3.56
CA VAL A 7 -6.76 16.09 2.62
C VAL A 7 -7.27 16.08 1.19
N PHE A 8 -8.15 15.13 0.84
CA PHE A 8 -8.73 15.07 -0.50
C PHE A 8 -9.59 16.29 -0.81
N GLU A 9 -10.38 16.75 0.17
CA GLU A 9 -11.18 17.97 0.05
C GLU A 9 -10.29 19.19 -0.22
N ALA A 10 -9.29 19.43 0.65
CA ALA A 10 -8.43 20.61 0.55
C ALA A 10 -7.62 20.62 -0.75
N LEU A 11 -7.06 19.48 -1.16
CA LEU A 11 -6.27 19.39 -2.38
C LEU A 11 -7.14 19.53 -3.64
N CYS A 12 -8.33 18.90 -3.67
CA CYS A 12 -9.24 19.05 -4.81
C CYS A 12 -9.74 20.50 -4.94
N LEU A 13 -10.10 21.14 -3.81
CA LEU A 13 -10.51 22.54 -3.80
C LEU A 13 -9.37 23.45 -4.29
N ALA A 14 -8.14 23.22 -3.84
CA ALA A 14 -6.99 24.01 -4.25
C ALA A 14 -6.75 23.95 -5.78
N GLN A 15 -7.03 22.81 -6.43
CA GLN A 15 -6.82 22.67 -7.87
C GLN A 15 -8.02 23.07 -8.74
N THR A 16 -9.24 22.85 -8.26
CA THR A 16 -10.45 23.09 -9.05
C THR A 16 -11.11 24.43 -8.74
N ASN A 17 -10.83 25.01 -7.56
CA ASN A 17 -11.54 26.15 -6.99
C ASN A 17 -13.07 25.94 -6.96
N ASP A 18 -13.51 24.69 -6.78
CA ASP A 18 -14.90 24.25 -6.86
C ASP A 18 -15.24 23.37 -5.64
N SER A 19 -16.08 23.90 -4.75
CA SER A 19 -16.50 23.21 -3.53
C SER A 19 -17.37 21.98 -3.79
N ASP A 20 -18.12 21.95 -4.90
CA ASP A 20 -18.95 20.79 -5.23
C ASP A 20 -18.09 19.61 -5.70
N LYS A 21 -17.03 19.88 -6.48
CA LYS A 21 -16.05 18.84 -6.85
C LYS A 21 -15.30 18.32 -5.63
N ALA A 22 -14.89 19.22 -4.73
CA ALA A 22 -14.23 18.82 -3.48
C ALA A 22 -15.13 17.93 -2.62
N ARG A 23 -16.42 18.28 -2.48
CA ARG A 23 -17.41 17.44 -1.78
C ARG A 23 -17.58 16.08 -2.44
N HIS A 24 -17.73 16.02 -3.77
CA HIS A 24 -17.85 14.74 -4.48
C HIS A 24 -16.61 13.85 -4.35
N MET A 25 -15.41 14.45 -4.23
CA MET A 25 -14.18 13.69 -3.95
C MET A 25 -14.21 13.02 -2.58
N VAL A 26 -14.71 13.73 -1.55
CA VAL A 26 -14.91 13.18 -0.20
C VAL A 26 -15.94 12.04 -0.24
N GLU A 27 -17.08 12.26 -0.88
CA GLU A 27 -18.12 11.24 -1.01
C GLU A 27 -17.60 9.99 -1.73
N ALA A 28 -16.78 10.16 -2.77
CA ALA A 28 -16.17 9.05 -3.47
C ALA A 28 -15.15 8.29 -2.61
N ASN A 29 -14.38 8.97 -1.75
CA ASN A 29 -13.47 8.34 -0.79
C ASN A 29 -14.24 7.53 0.27
N GLN A 30 -15.34 8.07 0.79
CA GLN A 30 -16.21 7.39 1.76
C GLN A 30 -16.91 6.16 1.15
N ALA A 31 -17.39 6.30 -0.09
CA ALA A 31 -17.96 5.19 -0.84
C ALA A 31 -16.92 4.09 -1.11
N LEU A 32 -15.69 4.47 -1.46
CA LEU A 32 -14.57 3.52 -1.61
C LEU A 32 -14.34 2.75 -0.30
N GLN A 33 -14.18 3.45 0.82
CA GLN A 33 -13.94 2.79 2.11
C GLN A 33 -15.07 1.84 2.49
N THR A 34 -16.32 2.27 2.29
CA THR A 34 -17.50 1.44 2.56
C THR A 34 -17.48 0.19 1.69
N CYS A 35 -17.22 0.32 0.39
CA CYS A 35 -17.16 -0.79 -0.55
C CYS A 35 -16.03 -1.76 -0.23
N VAL A 36 -14.82 -1.27 0.04
CA VAL A 36 -13.66 -2.11 0.42
C VAL A 36 -13.97 -2.91 1.69
N ASN A 37 -14.58 -2.29 2.69
CA ASN A 37 -14.91 -2.95 3.96
C ASN A 37 -15.99 -4.06 3.82
N LEU A 38 -16.76 -4.08 2.73
CA LEU A 38 -17.69 -5.19 2.45
C LEU A 38 -16.97 -6.45 1.98
N HIS A 39 -15.80 -6.29 1.36
CA HIS A 39 -15.06 -7.36 0.70
C HIS A 39 -13.76 -7.72 1.43
N HIS A 40 -13.29 -6.88 2.35
CA HIS A 40 -12.05 -7.11 3.06
C HIS A 40 -12.20 -6.86 4.55
N ASP A 41 -11.93 -7.89 5.33
CA ASP A 41 -11.70 -7.80 6.76
C ASP A 41 -10.20 -8.05 7.03
N PRO A 42 -9.43 -6.99 7.35
CA PRO A 42 -7.99 -7.12 7.61
C PRO A 42 -7.65 -8.06 8.77
N GLN A 43 -8.52 -8.13 9.79
CA GLN A 43 -8.29 -8.97 10.96
C GLN A 43 -8.53 -10.44 10.63
N ASN A 44 -9.60 -10.74 9.89
CA ASN A 44 -9.83 -12.10 9.42
C ASN A 44 -8.76 -12.54 8.43
N PHE A 45 -8.29 -11.65 7.54
CA PHE A 45 -7.21 -11.95 6.61
C PHE A 45 -5.91 -12.36 7.32
N THR A 46 -5.48 -11.55 8.29
CA THR A 46 -4.25 -11.82 9.07
C THR A 46 -4.37 -13.07 9.93
N ASN A 47 -5.51 -13.28 10.61
CA ASN A 47 -5.74 -14.50 11.39
C ASN A 47 -5.77 -15.76 10.51
N ALA A 48 -6.35 -15.68 9.32
CA ALA A 48 -6.38 -16.80 8.39
C ALA A 48 -4.98 -17.11 7.81
N LEU A 49 -4.14 -16.11 7.62
CA LEU A 49 -2.72 -16.32 7.29
C LEU A 49 -1.97 -17.01 8.44
N ASP A 50 -2.24 -16.65 9.70
CA ASP A 50 -1.62 -17.30 10.86
C ASP A 50 -2.04 -18.76 11.06
N ALA A 51 -3.27 -19.09 10.67
CA ALA A 51 -3.78 -20.45 10.69
C ALA A 51 -3.53 -21.23 9.38
N LEU A 52 -2.81 -20.64 8.41
CA LEU A 52 -2.67 -21.21 7.08
C LEU A 52 -1.88 -22.53 7.10
N ASN A 53 -2.42 -23.55 6.45
CA ASN A 53 -1.80 -24.86 6.31
C ASN A 53 -2.20 -25.49 4.95
N ALA A 54 -1.69 -26.68 4.66
CA ALA A 54 -1.94 -27.33 3.38
C ALA A 54 -3.43 -27.60 3.10
N GLU A 55 -4.23 -27.83 4.15
CA GLU A 55 -5.66 -28.20 4.03
C GLU A 55 -6.53 -26.99 3.71
N ASN A 56 -6.27 -25.84 4.36
CA ASN A 56 -7.09 -24.64 4.20
C ASN A 56 -6.56 -23.65 3.14
N ARG A 57 -5.32 -23.82 2.65
CA ARG A 57 -4.67 -22.88 1.72
C ARG A 57 -5.50 -22.61 0.46
N ARG A 58 -6.06 -23.65 -0.17
CA ARG A 58 -6.84 -23.45 -1.41
C ARG A 58 -8.09 -22.61 -1.15
N ALA A 59 -8.82 -22.89 -0.07
CA ALA A 59 -10.01 -22.13 0.29
C ALA A 59 -9.68 -20.67 0.61
N PHE A 60 -8.57 -20.44 1.33
CA PHE A 60 -8.05 -19.10 1.60
C PHE A 60 -7.76 -18.32 0.31
N ILE A 61 -7.03 -18.91 -0.65
CA ILE A 61 -6.72 -18.24 -1.91
C ILE A 61 -7.98 -17.93 -2.71
N ASN A 62 -8.84 -18.93 -2.93
CA ASN A 62 -10.04 -18.74 -3.74
C ASN A 62 -10.93 -17.62 -3.19
N TYR A 63 -11.23 -17.66 -1.89
CA TYR A 63 -12.06 -16.65 -1.25
C TYR A 63 -11.47 -15.24 -1.41
N ASN A 64 -10.18 -15.07 -1.09
CA ASN A 64 -9.57 -13.75 -1.12
C ASN A 64 -9.40 -13.21 -2.54
N CYS A 65 -9.06 -14.06 -3.51
CA CYS A 65 -8.94 -13.63 -4.90
C CYS A 65 -10.28 -13.20 -5.49
N ASP A 66 -11.37 -13.91 -5.19
CA ASP A 66 -12.71 -13.47 -5.57
C ASP A 66 -13.06 -12.11 -4.93
N GLN A 67 -12.74 -11.91 -3.64
CA GLN A 67 -12.95 -10.62 -2.99
C GLN A 67 -12.09 -9.50 -3.60
N PHE A 68 -10.84 -9.78 -3.99
CA PHE A 68 -9.97 -8.78 -4.59
C PHE A 68 -10.49 -8.29 -5.94
N GLU A 69 -11.12 -9.15 -6.74
CA GLU A 69 -11.80 -8.71 -7.97
C GLU A 69 -12.99 -7.78 -7.69
N GLU A 70 -13.73 -7.98 -6.60
CA GLU A 70 -14.77 -7.04 -6.19
C GLU A 70 -14.18 -5.72 -5.66
N ILE A 71 -13.08 -5.78 -4.90
CA ILE A 71 -12.39 -4.57 -4.40
C ILE A 71 -11.87 -3.71 -5.57
N LYS A 72 -11.34 -4.32 -6.64
CA LYS A 72 -10.90 -3.57 -7.83
C LYS A 72 -12.03 -2.73 -8.40
N LYS A 73 -13.26 -3.24 -8.40
CA LYS A 73 -14.44 -2.50 -8.88
C LYS A 73 -14.77 -1.31 -7.98
N CYS A 74 -14.53 -1.41 -6.66
CA CYS A 74 -14.69 -0.30 -5.72
C CYS A 74 -13.82 0.91 -6.08
N TYR A 75 -12.67 0.72 -6.75
CA TYR A 75 -11.80 1.83 -7.14
C TYR A 75 -12.32 2.65 -8.32
N HIS A 76 -13.25 2.15 -9.15
CA HIS A 76 -13.66 2.86 -10.36
C HIS A 76 -14.32 4.23 -10.10
N PRO A 77 -15.32 4.37 -9.20
CA PRO A 77 -15.93 5.68 -8.93
C PRO A 77 -14.94 6.66 -8.32
N PHE A 78 -14.08 6.18 -7.42
CA PHE A 78 -13.02 6.97 -6.79
C PHE A 78 -12.01 7.49 -7.82
N THR A 79 -11.55 6.62 -8.72
CA THR A 79 -10.63 6.97 -9.81
C THR A 79 -11.16 8.10 -10.68
N ARG A 80 -12.44 8.01 -11.06
CA ARG A 80 -13.08 9.05 -11.88
C ARG A 80 -13.06 10.41 -11.19
N GLN A 81 -13.25 10.44 -9.87
CA GLN A 81 -13.17 11.72 -9.14
C GLN A 81 -11.73 12.21 -8.95
N LEU A 82 -10.76 11.32 -8.81
CA LEU A 82 -9.35 11.73 -8.84
C LEU A 82 -9.01 12.46 -10.14
N GLU A 83 -9.47 11.96 -11.28
CA GLU A 83 -9.23 12.54 -12.61
C GLU A 83 -9.92 13.90 -12.82
N VAL A 84 -10.94 14.21 -12.02
CA VAL A 84 -11.58 15.54 -12.00
C VAL A 84 -10.80 16.52 -11.12
N CYS A 85 -10.26 16.04 -10.00
CA CYS A 85 -9.65 16.88 -8.96
C CYS A 85 -8.15 17.13 -9.15
N PHE A 86 -7.44 16.21 -9.80
CA PHE A 86 -5.98 16.18 -9.76
C PHE A 86 -5.35 16.05 -11.15
N THR A 87 -4.06 16.38 -11.23
CA THR A 87 -3.29 16.22 -12.46
C THR A 87 -3.08 14.73 -12.77
N GLU A 88 -2.84 14.37 -14.03
CA GLU A 88 -2.57 12.98 -14.42
C GLU A 88 -1.44 12.34 -13.60
N ARG A 89 -0.39 13.11 -13.29
CA ARG A 89 0.72 12.67 -12.44
C ARG A 89 0.27 12.34 -11.02
N ASP A 90 -0.50 13.25 -10.41
CA ASP A 90 -1.02 13.04 -9.05
C ASP A 90 -1.98 11.85 -8.99
N VAL A 91 -2.85 11.73 -10.00
CA VAL A 91 -3.73 10.56 -10.16
C VAL A 91 -2.90 9.28 -10.21
N SER A 92 -1.84 9.24 -11.02
CA SER A 92 -0.95 8.07 -11.13
C SER A 92 -0.30 7.72 -9.78
N MET A 93 0.21 8.71 -9.04
CA MET A 93 0.81 8.47 -7.73
C MET A 93 -0.23 8.00 -6.70
N ILE A 94 -1.42 8.61 -6.67
CA ILE A 94 -2.50 8.21 -5.75
C ILE A 94 -2.96 6.79 -6.05
N LYS A 95 -3.13 6.42 -7.33
CA LYS A 95 -3.39 5.03 -7.76
C LYS A 95 -2.33 4.09 -7.18
N THR A 96 -1.05 4.46 -7.31
CA THR A 96 0.08 3.71 -6.76
C THR A 96 0.23 3.77 -5.24
N LEU A 97 -0.52 4.60 -4.50
CA LEU A 97 -0.50 4.58 -3.03
C LEU A 97 -1.70 3.84 -2.43
N ILE A 98 -2.84 3.86 -3.13
CA ILE A 98 -4.13 3.44 -2.56
C ILE A 98 -4.65 2.14 -3.19
N MET A 99 -4.41 1.95 -4.49
CA MET A 99 -4.96 0.80 -5.20
C MET A 99 -3.99 -0.38 -5.09
N LEU A 100 -4.45 -1.48 -4.51
CA LEU A 100 -3.64 -2.67 -4.19
C LEU A 100 -3.58 -3.70 -5.33
N GLU A 101 -3.71 -3.25 -6.59
CA GLU A 101 -3.87 -4.15 -7.73
C GLU A 101 -2.67 -5.06 -7.96
N GLU A 102 -1.44 -4.53 -7.84
CA GLU A 102 -0.22 -5.33 -8.02
C GLU A 102 -0.05 -6.35 -6.88
N GLU A 103 -0.40 -5.99 -5.64
CA GLU A 103 -0.37 -6.86 -4.48
C GLU A 103 -1.43 -7.97 -4.58
N PHE A 104 -2.63 -7.63 -5.01
CA PHE A 104 -3.68 -8.62 -5.28
C PHE A 104 -3.25 -9.58 -6.38
N ALA A 105 -2.67 -9.09 -7.47
CA ALA A 105 -2.14 -9.92 -8.54
C ALA A 105 -1.03 -10.86 -8.02
N TYR A 106 -0.14 -10.36 -7.18
CA TYR A 106 0.91 -11.17 -6.56
C TYR A 106 0.35 -12.28 -5.66
N ILE A 107 -0.64 -11.96 -4.81
CA ILE A 107 -1.29 -12.95 -3.93
C ILE A 107 -2.02 -14.01 -4.74
N CYS A 108 -2.64 -13.64 -5.86
CA CYS A 108 -3.48 -14.53 -6.66
C CYS A 108 -2.72 -15.25 -7.79
N GLU A 109 -1.43 -14.95 -7.97
CA GLU A 109 -0.63 -15.52 -9.04
C GLU A 109 -0.61 -17.05 -8.97
N ARG A 110 -0.97 -17.72 -10.07
CA ARG A 110 -0.91 -19.20 -10.21
C ARG A 110 -1.56 -19.92 -9.02
N ASP A 111 -2.83 -19.63 -8.76
CA ASP A 111 -3.59 -20.17 -7.62
C ASP A 111 -2.89 -19.95 -6.26
N GLY A 112 -2.32 -18.74 -6.14
CA GLY A 112 -1.64 -18.24 -4.97
C GLY A 112 -0.30 -18.88 -4.68
N ALA A 113 0.47 -19.24 -5.73
CA ALA A 113 1.81 -19.82 -5.63
C ALA A 113 2.75 -19.05 -4.68
N ASN A 114 2.56 -17.74 -4.55
CA ASN A 114 3.35 -16.87 -3.69
C ASN A 114 2.94 -16.89 -2.21
N ILE A 115 1.83 -17.55 -1.89
CA ILE A 115 1.35 -17.73 -0.52
C ILE A 115 1.84 -19.08 0.01
N ILE A 116 2.79 -19.02 0.93
CA ILE A 116 3.41 -20.19 1.55
C ILE A 116 3.01 -20.22 3.02
N ALA A 117 2.60 -21.40 3.50
CA ALA A 117 2.38 -21.61 4.92
C ALA A 117 3.74 -21.55 5.65
N VAL A 118 3.88 -20.58 6.56
CA VAL A 118 5.09 -20.39 7.35
C VAL A 118 4.82 -20.94 8.74
N HIS A 119 5.68 -21.85 9.22
CA HIS A 119 5.52 -22.38 10.57
C HIS A 119 5.72 -21.25 11.59
N GLN A 120 4.72 -21.03 12.46
CA GLN A 120 4.72 -19.94 13.46
C GLN A 120 4.76 -18.53 12.85
N SER A 121 3.99 -18.28 11.79
CA SER A 121 3.79 -16.90 11.35
C SER A 121 3.08 -16.07 12.43
N ASN A 122 3.27 -14.75 12.35
CA ASN A 122 2.74 -13.78 13.32
C ASN A 122 2.07 -12.60 12.58
N TYR A 123 1.42 -12.84 11.45
CA TYR A 123 0.79 -11.80 10.63
C TYR A 123 -0.14 -10.89 11.42
N SER A 124 -0.99 -11.46 12.27
CA SER A 124 -1.93 -10.71 13.12
C SER A 124 -1.20 -9.83 14.13
N TYR A 125 -0.19 -10.39 14.82
CA TYR A 125 0.64 -9.63 15.74
C TYR A 125 1.43 -8.51 15.03
N CYS A 126 2.05 -8.81 13.88
CA CYS A 126 2.83 -7.84 13.12
C CYS A 126 1.97 -6.69 12.60
N ALA A 127 0.75 -6.97 12.13
CA ALA A 127 -0.20 -5.95 11.71
C ALA A 127 -0.62 -5.05 12.88
N GLY A 128 -0.96 -5.66 14.03
CA GLY A 128 -1.37 -4.94 15.23
C GLY A 128 -0.28 -4.06 15.85
N ASN A 129 0.99 -4.42 15.66
CA ASN A 129 2.15 -3.74 16.26
C ASN A 129 3.01 -2.99 15.23
N LEU A 130 2.50 -2.74 14.01
CA LEU A 130 3.28 -2.17 12.91
C LEU A 130 3.95 -0.85 13.28
N LYS A 131 3.25 0.04 14.00
CA LYS A 131 3.80 1.32 14.45
C LYS A 131 5.07 1.12 15.30
N ASP A 132 5.02 0.22 16.26
CA ASP A 132 6.13 -0.03 17.19
C ASP A 132 7.27 -0.79 16.52
N LEU A 133 6.97 -1.65 15.54
CA LEU A 133 7.98 -2.33 14.72
C LEU A 133 8.78 -1.33 13.89
N LEU A 134 8.11 -0.31 13.35
CA LEU A 134 8.70 0.64 12.40
C LEU A 134 9.29 1.90 13.06
N GLN A 135 9.01 2.17 14.34
CA GLN A 135 9.48 3.38 15.03
C GLN A 135 11.01 3.55 14.96
N ASN A 136 11.75 2.43 15.03
CA ASN A 136 13.21 2.41 15.04
C ASN A 136 13.85 2.46 13.65
N CYS A 137 13.06 2.55 12.59
CA CYS A 137 13.57 2.66 11.22
C CYS A 137 13.78 4.12 10.76
N SER A 138 13.36 5.08 11.57
CA SER A 138 13.63 6.49 11.32
C SER A 138 15.14 6.72 11.31
N SER A 139 15.66 7.28 10.22
CA SER A 139 17.10 7.55 10.03
C SER A 139 17.33 9.06 9.86
N PRO A 140 18.55 9.57 10.11
CA PRO A 140 18.87 10.97 9.85
C PRO A 140 18.49 11.38 8.42
N GLY A 141 17.68 12.44 8.29
CA GLY A 141 17.15 12.91 7.01
C GLY A 141 15.70 12.50 6.72
N TRP A 142 15.08 11.64 7.55
CA TRP A 142 13.67 11.29 7.39
C TRP A 142 12.74 12.51 7.50
N ASP A 143 12.96 13.38 8.49
CA ASP A 143 12.15 14.59 8.69
C ASP A 143 12.21 15.54 7.50
N GLU A 144 13.38 15.63 6.85
CA GLU A 144 13.56 16.43 5.65
C GLU A 144 12.83 15.79 4.47
N LEU A 145 13.00 14.47 4.27
CA LEU A 145 12.35 13.71 3.20
C LEU A 145 10.82 13.80 3.28
N ARG A 146 10.24 13.72 4.48
CA ARG A 146 8.78 13.81 4.69
C ARG A 146 8.14 15.10 4.18
N ASN A 147 8.91 16.17 4.09
CA ASN A 147 8.42 17.48 3.67
C ASN A 147 8.75 17.81 2.20
N LYS A 148 9.35 16.87 1.46
CA LYS A 148 9.70 17.06 0.05
C LYS A 148 8.62 16.51 -0.87
N SER A 149 8.45 17.19 -2.01
CA SER A 149 7.71 16.63 -3.14
C SER A 149 8.59 15.62 -3.87
N VAL A 150 7.96 14.67 -4.57
CA VAL A 150 8.64 13.68 -5.41
C VAL A 150 9.59 14.33 -6.44
N GLU A 151 9.25 15.53 -6.92
CA GLU A 151 10.04 16.29 -7.90
C GLU A 151 11.34 16.88 -7.33
N THR A 152 11.35 17.16 -6.03
CA THR A 152 12.47 17.83 -5.36
C THR A 152 13.41 16.84 -4.68
N MET A 153 13.14 15.53 -4.83
CA MET A 153 13.99 14.47 -4.29
C MET A 153 15.35 14.43 -5.02
N THR A 154 16.40 14.58 -4.23
CA THR A 154 17.80 14.43 -4.63
C THR A 154 18.27 12.98 -4.50
N GLN A 155 19.46 12.66 -5.02
CA GLN A 155 20.08 11.34 -4.82
C GLN A 155 20.28 10.99 -3.33
N ARG A 156 20.54 11.99 -2.48
CA ARG A 156 20.63 11.80 -1.03
C ARG A 156 19.28 11.39 -0.45
N ASP A 157 18.20 12.03 -0.89
CA ASP A 157 16.83 11.71 -0.48
C ASP A 157 16.45 10.28 -0.88
N CYS A 158 16.86 9.85 -2.08
CA CYS A 158 16.69 8.47 -2.52
C CYS A 158 17.41 7.47 -1.63
N SER A 159 18.66 7.75 -1.22
CA SER A 159 19.39 6.89 -0.27
C SER A 159 18.70 6.79 1.09
N VAL A 160 18.12 7.87 1.60
CA VAL A 160 17.29 7.84 2.83
C VAL A 160 16.05 6.97 2.61
N PHE A 161 15.36 7.14 1.48
CA PHE A 161 14.16 6.38 1.16
C PHE A 161 14.43 4.87 1.00
N HIS A 162 15.50 4.48 0.31
CA HIS A 162 15.94 3.08 0.19
C HIS A 162 16.28 2.46 1.55
N ARG A 163 17.00 3.19 2.42
CA ARG A 163 17.34 2.68 3.77
C ARG A 163 16.11 2.49 4.65
N LEU A 164 15.14 3.40 4.55
CA LEU A 164 13.88 3.27 5.26
C LEU A 164 13.12 2.03 4.80
N ALA A 165 12.97 1.85 3.49
CA ALA A 165 12.27 0.71 2.91
C ALA A 165 12.93 -0.62 3.28
N TYR A 166 14.26 -0.70 3.20
CA TYR A 166 15.01 -1.87 3.64
C TYR A 166 14.79 -2.18 5.13
N CYS A 167 14.83 -1.16 5.99
CA CYS A 167 14.56 -1.35 7.41
C CYS A 167 13.14 -1.86 7.66
N PHE A 168 12.14 -1.28 6.99
CA PHE A 168 10.73 -1.70 7.11
C PHE A 168 10.56 -3.17 6.69
N GLN A 169 11.06 -3.52 5.51
CA GLN A 169 11.01 -4.89 5.00
C GLN A 169 11.64 -5.88 5.99
N ASN A 170 12.85 -5.58 6.48
CA ASN A 170 13.53 -6.44 7.44
C ASN A 170 12.76 -6.59 8.76
N LYS A 171 12.18 -5.51 9.29
CA LYS A 171 11.40 -5.56 10.54
C LYS A 171 10.14 -6.39 10.38
N ILE A 172 9.43 -6.25 9.25
CA ILE A 172 8.22 -7.02 8.96
C ILE A 172 8.56 -8.51 8.76
N THR A 173 9.62 -8.82 8.01
CA THR A 173 10.10 -10.19 7.82
C THR A 173 10.46 -10.83 9.16
N ASN A 174 11.27 -10.16 9.97
CA ASN A 174 11.72 -10.66 11.28
C ASN A 174 10.61 -10.76 12.31
N CYS A 175 9.52 -10.01 12.13
CA CYS A 175 8.32 -10.16 12.96
C CYS A 175 7.57 -11.47 12.67
N GLY A 176 7.76 -12.08 11.50
CA GLY A 176 7.07 -13.31 11.08
C GLY A 176 5.95 -13.06 10.07
N ALA A 177 6.01 -11.95 9.32
CA ALA A 177 5.05 -11.60 8.27
C ALA A 177 5.70 -11.44 6.88
N PRO A 178 6.41 -12.46 6.35
CA PRO A 178 7.19 -12.32 5.12
C PRO A 178 6.36 -11.94 3.89
N LEU A 179 5.10 -12.38 3.78
CA LEU A 179 4.22 -11.91 2.71
C LEU A 179 4.04 -10.39 2.76
N PHE A 180 3.82 -9.78 3.94
CA PHE A 180 3.65 -8.33 4.05
C PHE A 180 4.93 -7.57 3.69
N ALA A 181 6.09 -8.13 3.99
CA ALA A 181 7.37 -7.56 3.57
C ALA A 181 7.50 -7.55 2.03
N GLU A 182 7.00 -8.59 1.37
CA GLU A 182 7.01 -8.68 -0.10
C GLU A 182 5.98 -7.74 -0.74
N LEU A 183 4.75 -7.69 -0.21
CA LEU A 183 3.74 -6.73 -0.68
C LEU A 183 4.22 -5.28 -0.52
N PHE A 184 4.91 -4.98 0.59
CA PHE A 184 5.56 -3.68 0.78
C PHE A 184 6.65 -3.43 -0.28
N SER A 185 7.47 -4.43 -0.62
CA SER A 185 8.50 -4.33 -1.66
C SER A 185 7.88 -4.01 -3.03
N ILE A 186 6.78 -4.66 -3.40
CA ILE A 186 6.04 -4.40 -4.63
C ILE A 186 5.57 -2.94 -4.68
N ARG A 187 4.86 -2.49 -3.64
CA ARG A 187 4.40 -1.09 -3.51
C ARG A 187 5.56 -0.11 -3.62
N TYR A 188 6.63 -0.39 -2.88
CA TYR A 188 7.81 0.45 -2.84
C TYR A 188 8.44 0.61 -4.23
N GLN A 189 8.60 -0.50 -4.97
CA GLN A 189 9.12 -0.46 -6.32
C GLN A 189 8.22 0.33 -7.27
N ALA A 190 6.89 0.20 -7.15
CA ALA A 190 5.94 0.98 -7.93
C ALA A 190 6.07 2.50 -7.66
N ILE A 191 6.25 2.89 -6.39
CA ILE A 191 6.49 4.29 -6.01
C ILE A 191 7.81 4.77 -6.60
N VAL A 192 8.91 4.04 -6.41
CA VAL A 192 10.25 4.42 -6.88
C VAL A 192 10.29 4.61 -8.40
N LYS A 193 9.56 3.80 -9.17
CA LYS A 193 9.45 3.94 -10.64
C LYS A 193 8.88 5.31 -11.06
N GLN A 194 8.11 5.97 -10.20
CA GLN A 194 7.51 7.29 -10.45
C GLN A 194 8.29 8.46 -9.85
N THR A 195 9.44 8.20 -9.21
CA THR A 195 10.28 9.23 -8.60
C THR A 195 11.63 9.35 -9.31
N SER A 196 12.41 10.37 -8.93
CA SER A 196 13.81 10.51 -9.35
C SER A 196 14.72 9.38 -8.83
N CYS A 197 14.22 8.51 -7.95
CA CYS A 197 14.96 7.40 -7.37
C CYS A 197 14.97 6.14 -8.24
N ASN A 198 14.37 6.17 -9.43
CA ASN A 198 14.31 5.05 -10.38
C ASN A 198 15.68 4.62 -10.98
N THR A 199 16.80 5.03 -10.38
CA THR A 199 18.11 4.45 -10.68
C THR A 199 18.17 3.04 -10.13
N LYS A 200 18.53 2.06 -10.96
CA LYS A 200 18.82 0.68 -10.54
C LYS A 200 19.94 0.70 -9.50
N VAL A 201 19.61 0.79 -8.22
CA VAL A 201 20.55 0.46 -7.15
C VAL A 201 20.71 -1.05 -7.25
N LEU A 202 21.83 -1.49 -7.85
CA LEU A 202 22.31 -2.85 -7.75
C LEU A 202 22.49 -3.14 -6.26
N TRP A 203 21.54 -3.86 -5.67
CA TRP A 203 21.69 -4.45 -4.36
C TRP A 203 22.75 -5.55 -4.49
N THR A 204 24.03 -5.18 -4.38
CA THR A 204 25.07 -6.14 -4.05
C THR A 204 24.94 -6.43 -2.56
N GLU A 205 24.38 -7.59 -2.25
CA GLU A 205 24.50 -8.26 -0.96
C GLU A 205 25.96 -8.22 -0.49
N LYS A 206 26.17 -7.84 0.77
CA LYS A 206 27.38 -8.14 1.54
C LYS A 206 26.97 -8.86 2.80
#